data_AF-A0A6I5CRX7-F1
#
_entry.id   AF-A0A6I5CRX7-F1
#
_cell.length_a   1.000
_cell.length_b   1.000
_cell.length_c   1.000
_cell.angle_alpha   90.00
_cell.angle_beta   90.00
_cell.angle_gamma   90.00
#
_symmetry.space_group_name_H-M   'P 1'
#
loop_
_entity.id
_entity.type
_entity.pdbx_description
1 polymer ?
#
loop_
_entity_poly.entity_id
_entity_poly.type
_entity_poly.pdbx_seq_one_letter_code
_entity_poly.pdbx_strand_id
1 'polypeptide(L)' 'AAVRVAAPAPALSVPAARRDPADIAERIRHLGELHQAGLVTDEEFSVKKAQLLAEL' A
#
# COMPACT_ATOMS: atom_id res chain seq x y z
N ALA A 1 -36.42 21.18 22.92
CA ALA A 1 -35.85 20.69 21.64
C ALA A 1 -34.34 20.59 21.81
N ALA A 2 -33.72 19.44 21.56
CA ALA A 2 -32.28 19.26 21.68
C ALA A 2 -31.71 18.84 20.32
N VAL A 3 -30.99 19.74 19.66
CA VAL A 3 -30.25 19.46 18.42
C VAL A 3 -28.88 18.93 18.82
N ARG A 4 -28.62 17.64 18.56
CA ARG A 4 -27.26 17.10 18.53
C ARG A 4 -26.62 17.51 17.21
N VAL A 5 -25.64 18.40 17.27
CA VAL A 5 -24.74 18.69 16.15
C VAL A 5 -23.85 17.48 15.95
N ALA A 6 -24.03 16.78 14.83
CA ALA A 6 -23.09 15.77 14.37
C ALA A 6 -21.82 16.48 13.90
N ALA A 7 -20.71 16.24 14.59
CA ALA A 7 -19.40 16.71 14.14
C ALA A 7 -18.99 15.92 12.87
N PRO A 8 -18.40 16.58 11.86
CA PRO A 8 -17.90 15.89 10.68
C PRO A 8 -16.67 15.05 11.08
N ALA A 9 -16.72 13.76 10.78
CA ALA A 9 -15.56 12.88 10.88
C ALA A 9 -14.46 13.39 9.92
N PRO A 10 -13.17 13.37 10.31
CA PRO A 10 -12.11 13.78 9.41
C PRO A 10 -12.06 12.76 8.26
N ALA A 11 -12.39 13.21 7.06
CA ALA A 11 -12.02 12.50 5.85
C ALA A 11 -10.48 12.45 5.84
N LEU A 12 -9.93 11.24 5.99
CA LEU A 12 -8.50 10.99 5.84
C LEU A 12 -8.11 11.43 4.44
N SER A 13 -7.58 12.63 4.33
CA SER A 13 -6.93 13.14 3.14
C SER A 13 -5.74 12.23 2.87
N VAL A 14 -5.91 11.28 1.95
CA VAL A 14 -4.80 10.53 1.36
C VAL A 14 -3.93 11.57 0.68
N PRO A 15 -2.75 11.91 1.22
CA PRO A 15 -1.88 12.79 0.48
C PRO A 15 -1.47 12.00 -0.76
N ALA A 16 -1.65 12.59 -1.93
CA ALA A 16 -0.93 12.19 -3.14
C ALA A 16 0.56 12.56 -2.95
N ALA A 17 1.16 12.00 -1.91
CA ALA A 17 2.56 12.10 -1.61
C ALA A 17 3.26 11.01 -2.42
N ARG A 18 4.38 11.40 -3.01
CA ARG A 18 5.38 10.53 -3.59
C ARG A 18 5.44 9.21 -2.79
N ARG A 19 5.31 8.05 -3.46
CA ARG A 19 5.28 6.73 -2.81
C ARG A 19 6.41 6.66 -1.78
N ASP A 20 6.04 6.61 -0.51
CA ASP A 20 7.03 6.64 0.55
C ASP A 20 7.81 5.32 0.54
N PRO A 21 9.11 5.35 0.88
CA PRO A 21 9.91 4.13 0.99
C PRO A 21 9.29 3.04 1.87
N ALA A 22 8.54 3.45 2.90
CA ALA A 22 7.79 2.56 3.76
C ALA A 22 6.65 1.84 3.02
N ASP A 23 5.88 2.54 2.18
CA ASP A 23 4.80 1.92 1.39
C ASP A 23 5.35 0.93 0.36
N ILE A 24 6.51 1.24 -0.23
CA ILE A 24 7.20 0.34 -1.15
C ILE A 24 7.63 -0.95 -0.42
N ALA A 25 8.18 -0.82 0.80
CA ALA A 25 8.54 -1.97 1.61
C ALA A 25 7.32 -2.86 1.97
N GLU A 26 6.20 -2.24 2.34
CA GLU A 26 4.95 -2.95 2.63
C GLU A 26 4.40 -3.67 1.38
N ARG A 27 4.47 -3.04 0.20
CA ARG A 27 4.06 -3.68 -1.07
C ARG A 27 4.97 -4.85 -1.45
N ILE A 28 6.28 -4.75 -1.21
CA ILE A 28 7.22 -5.87 -1.41
C ILE A 28 6.88 -7.02 -0.46
N ARG A 29 6.49 -6.71 0.78
CA ARG A 29 6.10 -7.72 1.78
C ARG A 29 4.84 -8.48 1.36
N HIS A 30 3.78 -7.77 0.95
CA HIS A 30 2.57 -8.40 0.40
C HIS A 30 2.88 -9.22 -0.86
N LEU A 31 3.76 -8.75 -1.74
CA LEU A 31 4.17 -9.51 -2.92
C LEU A 31 4.87 -10.82 -2.53
N GLY A 32 5.64 -10.82 -1.43
CA GLY A 32 6.26 -12.03 -0.88
C GLY A 32 5.25 -13.03 -0.35
N GLU A 33 4.21 -12.57 0.35
CA GLU A 33 3.11 -13.40 0.82
C GLU A 33 2.37 -14.08 -0.35
N LEU A 34 2.12 -13.34 -1.43
CA LEU A 34 1.49 -13.88 -2.64
C LEU A 34 2.37 -14.93 -3.34
N HIS A 35 3.69 -14.73 -3.38
CA HIS A 35 4.63 -15.71 -3.91
C HIS A 35 4.66 -16.98 -3.05
N GLN A 36 4.69 -16.84 -1.72
CA GLN A 36 4.62 -17.99 -0.81
C GLN A 36 3.31 -18.76 -0.91
N ALA A 37 2.20 -18.06 -1.23
CA ALA A 37 0.90 -18.67 -1.50
C ALA A 37 0.82 -19.33 -2.90
N GLY A 38 1.85 -19.20 -3.74
CA GLY A 38 1.87 -19.74 -5.10
C GLY A 38 0.95 -18.98 -6.09
N LEU A 39 0.50 -17.78 -5.73
CA LEU A 39 -0.36 -16.92 -6.57
C LEU A 39 0.43 -16.11 -7.59
N VAL A 40 1.75 -16.03 -7.42
CA VAL A 40 2.67 -15.31 -8.27
C VAL A 40 3.90 -16.20 -8.46
N THR A 41 4.42 -16.26 -9.68
CA THR A 41 5.65 -17.01 -9.98
C THR A 41 6.90 -16.29 -9.46
N ASP A 42 8.00 -17.01 -9.29
CA ASP A 42 9.27 -16.42 -8.84
C ASP A 42 9.80 -15.35 -9.81
N GLU A 43 9.57 -15.55 -11.12
CA GLU A 43 9.90 -14.57 -12.17
C GLU A 43 9.08 -13.28 -12.01
N GLU A 44 7.76 -13.40 -11.86
CA GLU A 44 6.87 -12.25 -11.64
C GLU A 44 7.18 -11.52 -10.31
N PHE A 45 7.52 -12.27 -9.26
CA PHE A 45 7.95 -11.71 -7.98
C PHE A 45 9.21 -10.87 -8.15
N SER A 46 10.23 -11.43 -8.81
CA SER A 46 11.52 -10.76 -9.04
C SER A 46 11.38 -9.49 -9.87
N VAL A 47 10.59 -9.53 -10.96
CA VAL A 47 10.34 -8.37 -11.82
C VAL A 47 9.61 -7.26 -11.04
N LYS A 48 8.51 -7.58 -10.35
CA LYS A 48 7.72 -6.59 -9.61
C LYS A 48 8.48 -6.02 -8.41
N LYS A 49 9.27 -6.84 -7.71
CA LYS A 49 10.15 -6.36 -6.62
C LYS A 49 11.20 -5.37 -7.14
N ALA A 50 11.82 -5.65 -8.28
CA ALA A 50 12.80 -4.73 -8.89
C ALA A 50 12.14 -3.41 -9.32
N GLN A 51 10.94 -3.46 -9.90
CA GLN A 51 10.16 -2.27 -10.23
C GLN A 51 9.82 -1.43 -9.00
N LEU A 52 9.37 -2.08 -7.92
CA LEU A 52 9.04 -1.41 -6.66
C LEU A 52 10.28 -0.76 -6.03
N LEU A 53 11.43 -1.43 -6.06
CA LEU A 53 12.70 -0.88 -5.56
C LEU A 53 13.24 0.28 -6.40
N ALA A 54 12.99 0.28 -7.72
CA ALA A 54 13.40 1.38 -8.60
C ALA A 54 12.58 2.67 -8.41
N GLU A 55 11.51 2.59 -7.61
CA GLU A 55 10.61 3.71 -7.33
C GLU A 55 10.94 4.45 -6.02
N LEU A 56 11.99 3.99 -5.30
CA LEU A 56 12.64 4.65 -4.16
C LEU A 56 13.55 5.80 -4.62
#